data_AF-A0A7Y3GHG0-F1
#
_entry.id   AF-A0A7Y3GHG0-F1
#
_cell.length_a   1.000
_cell.length_b   1.000
_cell.length_c   1.000
_cell.angle_alpha   90.00
_cell.angle_beta   90.00
_cell.angle_gamma   90.00
#
_symmetry.space_group_name_H-M   'P 1'
#
loop_
_entity.id
_entity.type
_entity.pdbx_description
1 polymer ?
#
loop_
_entity_poly.entity_id
_entity_poly.type
_entity_poly.pdbx_seq_one_letter_code
_entity_poly.pdbx_strand_id
1 'polypeptide(L)'
;MGRLERRLLAIGDELERIHEEERLISDELSYHRSLADDAARDAAVFGDPIERENASVTASDVRRFERQLAKVVDRRQKLEARRARLLDKLESR
;
A
#
# COMPACT_ATOMS: atom_id res chain seq x y z
N MET A 1 -25.25 2.02 -22.59
CA MET A 1 -24.74 1.36 -21.37
C MET A 1 -25.82 1.34 -20.30
N GLY A 2 -26.12 0.18 -19.72
CA GLY A 2 -26.97 0.09 -18.55
C GLY A 2 -26.32 0.70 -17.29
N ARG A 3 -27.07 0.70 -16.19
CA ARG A 3 -26.62 1.23 -14.90
C ARG A 3 -25.52 0.36 -14.28
N LEU A 4 -25.49 -0.95 -14.58
CA LEU A 4 -24.49 -1.89 -14.07
C LEU A 4 -23.14 -1.68 -14.74
N GLU A 5 -23.12 -1.53 -16.06
CA GLU A 5 -21.92 -1.35 -16.88
C GLU A 5 -21.22 -0.04 -16.53
N ARG A 6 -21.98 1.05 -16.35
CA ARG A 6 -21.42 2.33 -15.85
C ARG A 6 -20.78 2.19 -14.46
N ARG A 7 -21.38 1.38 -13.58
CA ARG A 7 -20.85 1.14 -12.23
C ARG A 7 -19.60 0.26 -12.28
N LEU A 8 -19.54 -0.71 -13.17
CA LEU A 8 -18.36 -1.56 -13.41
C LEU A 8 -17.20 -0.73 -13.96
N LEU A 9 -17.46 0.18 -14.90
CA LEU A 9 -16.45 1.09 -15.43
C LEU A 9 -15.87 1.98 -14.33
N ALA A 10 -16.72 2.65 -13.55
CA ALA A 10 -16.28 3.50 -12.45
C ALA A 10 -15.46 2.73 -11.38
N ILE A 11 -15.80 1.46 -11.12
CA ILE A 11 -15.02 0.59 -10.24
C ILE A 11 -13.66 0.25 -10.88
N GLY A 12 -13.59 0.04 -12.18
CA GLY A 12 -12.34 -0.13 -12.92
C GLY A 12 -11.41 1.07 -12.76
N ASP A 13 -11.92 2.27 -13.00
CA ASP A 13 -11.15 3.53 -12.87
C ASP A 13 -10.66 3.76 -11.43
N GLU A 14 -11.44 3.32 -10.44
CA GLU A 14 -11.03 3.39 -9.03
C GLU A 14 -9.98 2.32 -8.67
N LEU A 15 -10.09 1.10 -9.22
CA LEU A 15 -9.07 0.06 -9.06
C LEU A 15 -7.73 0.47 -9.68
N GLU A 16 -7.73 1.09 -10.85
CA GLU A 16 -6.51 1.57 -11.50
C GLU A 16 -5.80 2.63 -10.63
N ARG A 17 -6.56 3.58 -10.08
CA ARG A 17 -6.02 4.58 -9.14
C ARG A 17 -5.45 3.94 -7.87
N ILE A 18 -6.14 2.92 -7.34
CA ILE A 18 -5.66 2.19 -6.15
C ILE A 18 -4.39 1.39 -6.47
N HIS A 19 -4.27 0.79 -7.65
CA HIS A 19 -3.05 0.08 -8.05
C HIS A 19 -1.85 1.02 -8.13
N GLU A 20 -2.04 2.21 -8.68
CA GLU A 20 -0.97 3.21 -8.74
C GLU A 20 -0.61 3.71 -7.33
N GLU A 21 -1.60 3.94 -6.45
CA GLU A 21 -1.37 4.27 -5.05
C GLU A 21 -0.57 3.15 -4.33
N GLU A 22 -0.95 1.89 -4.54
CA GLU A 22 -0.27 0.70 -3.97
C GLU A 22 1.19 0.62 -4.45
N ARG A 23 1.43 0.83 -5.75
CA ARG A 23 2.77 0.83 -6.34
C ARG A 23 3.65 1.92 -5.73
N LEU A 24 3.17 3.17 -5.69
CA LEU A 24 3.93 4.29 -5.15
C LEU A 24 4.30 4.08 -3.67
N ILE A 25 3.35 3.59 -2.86
CA ILE A 25 3.61 3.30 -1.44
C ILE A 25 4.60 2.13 -1.29
N SER A 26 4.51 1.11 -2.13
CA SER A 26 5.44 -0.04 -2.10
C SER A 26 6.87 0.37 -2.48
N ASP A 27 7.01 1.23 -3.48
CA ASP A 27 8.31 1.77 -3.90
C ASP A 27 8.94 2.58 -2.76
N GLU A 28 8.16 3.48 -2.15
CA GLU A 28 8.60 4.29 -1.01
C GLU A 28 8.95 3.44 0.23
N LEU A 29 8.14 2.41 0.53
CA LEU A 29 8.43 1.46 1.60
C LEU A 29 9.76 0.73 1.39
N SER A 30 10.08 0.37 0.15
CA SER A 30 11.34 -0.31 -0.19
C SER A 30 12.55 0.61 0.06
N TYR A 31 12.40 1.89 -0.27
CA TYR A 31 13.40 2.91 0.06
C TYR A 31 13.59 3.06 1.58
N HIS A 32 12.50 3.23 2.33
CA HIS A 32 12.57 3.35 3.80
C HIS A 32 13.15 2.12 4.49
N ARG A 33 12.90 0.91 3.97
CA ARG A 33 13.52 -0.32 4.49
C ARG A 33 15.04 -0.28 4.34
N SER A 34 15.52 0.19 3.19
CA SER A 34 16.95 0.34 2.94
C SER A 34 17.59 1.33 3.93
N LEU A 35 16.93 2.47 4.18
CA LEU A 35 17.37 3.45 5.17
C LEU A 35 17.37 2.89 6.60
N ALA A 36 16.35 2.12 6.97
CA ALA A 36 16.27 1.50 8.28
C ALA A 36 17.38 0.45 8.50
N ASP A 37 17.70 -0.32 7.46
CA ASP A 37 18.80 -1.28 7.50
C ASP A 37 20.17 -0.60 7.63
N ASP A 38 20.37 0.55 6.95
CA ASP A 38 21.57 1.37 7.08
C ASP A 38 21.71 1.94 8.49
N ALA A 39 20.66 2.59 8.99
CA ALA A 39 20.66 3.18 10.33
C ALA A 39 20.84 2.12 11.43
N ALA A 40 20.27 0.93 11.27
CA ALA A 40 20.47 -0.18 12.20
C ALA A 40 21.93 -0.66 12.22
N ARG A 41 22.61 -0.67 11.07
CA ARG A 41 24.04 -0.99 10.99
C ARG A 41 24.89 0.08 11.66
N ASP A 42 24.64 1.36 11.40
CA ASP A 42 25.38 2.46 12.01
C ASP A 42 25.23 2.47 13.53
N ALA A 43 24.00 2.27 14.03
CA ALA A 43 23.73 2.14 15.46
C ALA A 43 24.48 0.98 16.12
N ALA A 44 24.68 -0.13 15.39
CA ALA A 44 25.44 -1.28 15.87
C ALA A 44 26.97 -1.04 15.85
N VAL A 45 27.46 -0.24 14.91
CA VAL A 45 28.90 0.07 14.76
C VAL A 45 29.35 1.15 15.72
N PHE A 46 28.68 2.30 15.73
CA PHE A 46 29.11 3.48 16.50
C PHE A 46 28.57 3.47 17.93
N GLY A 47 27.41 2.84 18.13
CA GLY A 47 26.84 2.60 19.46
C GLY A 47 26.46 3.84 20.24
N ASP A 48 26.49 5.03 19.64
CA ASP A 48 26.16 6.30 20.28
C ASP A 48 24.63 6.57 20.28
N PRO A 49 24.16 7.51 21.12
CA PRO A 49 22.73 7.78 21.26
C PRO A 49 22.06 8.30 19.98
N ILE A 50 22.79 9.03 19.12
CA ILE A 50 22.23 9.65 17.92
C ILE A 50 21.89 8.56 16.90
N GLU A 51 22.80 7.61 16.68
CA GLU A 51 22.55 6.54 15.72
C GLU A 51 21.43 5.58 16.17
N ARG A 52 21.29 5.36 17.48
CA ARG A 52 20.14 4.60 18.02
C ARG A 52 18.81 5.32 17.79
N GLU A 53 18.80 6.64 17.92
CA GLU A 53 17.62 7.46 17.63
C GLU A 53 17.28 7.39 16.13
N ASN A 54 18.28 7.56 15.26
CA ASN A 54 18.12 7.42 13.80
C ASN A 54 17.53 6.06 13.40
N ALA A 55 18.05 4.97 13.98
CA ALA A 55 17.53 3.62 13.75
C ALA A 55 16.09 3.47 14.23
N SER A 56 15.73 4.08 15.37
CA SER A 56 14.35 4.06 15.88
C SER A 56 13.39 4.85 14.99
N VAL A 57 13.80 6.01 14.49
CA VAL A 57 12.97 6.87 13.63
C VAL A 57 12.70 6.18 12.29
N THR A 58 13.75 5.71 11.62
CA THR A 58 13.63 5.01 10.33
C THR A 58 12.79 3.73 10.44
N ALA A 59 12.94 2.96 11.53
CA ALA A 59 12.08 1.81 11.80
C ALA A 59 10.60 2.19 12.02
N SER A 60 10.33 3.34 12.64
CA SER A 60 8.97 3.85 12.81
C SER A 60 8.34 4.24 11.47
N ASP A 61 9.12 4.84 10.56
CA ASP A 61 8.66 5.19 9.21
C ASP A 61 8.29 3.94 8.41
N VAL A 62 9.11 2.89 8.44
CA VAL A 62 8.78 1.59 7.82
C VAL A 62 7.42 1.09 8.31
N ARG A 63 7.18 1.07 9.62
CA ARG A 63 5.89 0.64 10.20
C ARG A 63 4.73 1.54 9.80
N ARG A 64 4.97 2.82 9.52
CA ARG A 64 3.95 3.75 9.04
C ARG A 64 3.55 3.40 7.60
N PHE A 65 4.52 3.20 6.71
CA PHE A 65 4.28 2.82 5.32
C PHE A 65 3.64 1.44 5.20
N GLU A 66 4.06 0.45 6.00
CA GLU A 66 3.42 -0.87 6.04
C GLU A 66 1.94 -0.78 6.40
N ARG A 67 1.58 0.06 7.38
CA ARG A 67 0.18 0.30 7.76
C ARG A 67 -0.60 1.02 6.65
N GLN A 68 0.04 1.93 5.91
CA GLN A 68 -0.60 2.60 4.78
C GLN A 68 -0.84 1.62 3.63
N LEU A 69 0.16 0.81 3.28
CA LEU A 69 0.05 -0.23 2.26
C LEU A 69 -1.07 -1.22 2.59
N ALA A 70 -1.13 -1.71 3.83
CA ALA A 70 -2.18 -2.62 4.27
C ALA A 70 -3.60 -2.04 4.10
N LYS A 71 -3.77 -0.73 4.35
CA LYS A 71 -5.07 -0.05 4.14
C LYS A 71 -5.44 0.04 2.65
N VAL A 72 -4.47 0.29 1.78
CA VAL A 72 -4.70 0.37 0.33
C VAL A 72 -5.04 -1.02 -0.22
N VAL A 73 -4.31 -2.05 0.20
CA VAL A 73 -4.60 -3.45 -0.15
C VAL A 73 -6.01 -3.87 0.30
N ASP A 74 -6.42 -3.55 1.53
CA ASP A 74 -7.78 -3.86 2.02
C ASP A 74 -8.86 -3.13 1.18
N ARG A 75 -8.64 -1.86 0.82
CA ARG A 75 -9.54 -1.10 -0.06
C ARG A 75 -9.64 -1.76 -1.44
N ARG A 76 -8.51 -2.17 -2.03
CA ARG A 76 -8.45 -2.88 -3.32
C ARG A 76 -9.29 -4.15 -3.28
N GLN A 77 -9.05 -5.01 -2.28
CA GLN A 77 -9.74 -6.29 -2.13
C GLN A 77 -11.26 -6.11 -2.00
N LYS A 78 -11.70 -5.14 -1.20
CA LYS A 78 -13.13 -4.82 -1.06
C LYS A 78 -13.75 -4.38 -2.38
N LEU A 79 -13.02 -3.60 -3.16
CA LEU A 79 -13.48 -3.07 -4.43
C LEU A 79 -13.50 -4.17 -5.53
N GLU A 80 -12.49 -5.04 -5.56
CA GLU A 80 -12.46 -6.25 -6.40
C GLU A 80 -13.63 -7.18 -6.08
N ALA A 81 -13.88 -7.46 -4.81
CA ALA A 81 -15.02 -8.29 -4.39
C ALA A 81 -16.36 -7.67 -4.83
N ARG A 82 -16.47 -6.34 -4.78
CA ARG A 82 -17.66 -5.62 -5.28
C ARG A 82 -17.76 -5.70 -6.81
N ARG A 83 -16.64 -5.63 -7.54
CA ARG A 83 -16.60 -5.80 -9.00
C ARG A 83 -17.08 -7.20 -9.38
N ALA A 84 -16.54 -8.24 -8.74
CA ALA A 84 -16.93 -9.64 -8.97
C ALA A 84 -18.45 -9.83 -8.82
N ARG A 85 -19.03 -9.39 -7.70
CA ARG A 85 -20.48 -9.46 -7.46
C ARG A 85 -21.33 -8.73 -8.50
N LEU A 86 -20.80 -7.69 -9.15
CA LEU A 86 -21.51 -6.97 -10.21
C LEU A 86 -21.38 -7.65 -11.56
N LEU A 87 -20.26 -8.32 -11.83
CA LEU A 87 -20.07 -9.16 -13.01
C LEU A 87 -20.97 -10.39 -12.94
N ASP A 88 -21.02 -11.09 -11.81
CA ASP A 88 -21.91 -12.24 -11.61
C ASP A 88 -23.38 -11.88 -11.92
N LYS A 89 -23.82 -10.69 -11.50
CA LYS A 89 -25.17 -10.16 -11.77
C LYS A 89 -25.42 -9.77 -13.23
N LEU A 90 -24.35 -9.46 -13.97
CA LEU A 90 -24.44 -9.13 -15.39
C LEU A 90 -24.52 -10.42 -16.22
N GLU A 91 -23.78 -11.45 -15.82
CA GLU A 91 -23.76 -12.77 -16.45
C GLU A 91 -25.02 -13.59 -16.16
N SER A 92 -25.62 -13.42 -14.98
CA SER A 92 -26.87 -14.08 -14.59
C SER A 92 -28.12 -13.48 -15.25
N ARG A 93 -27.97 -12.64 -16.27
CA ARG A 93 -29.02 -11.79 -16.83
C ARG A 93 -29.20 -12.03 -18.32
#